data_AF-A0A376KIY5-F1
#
_entry.id   AF-A0A376KIY5-F1
#
_cell.length_a   1.000
_cell.length_b   1.000
_cell.length_c   1.000
_cell.angle_alpha   90.00
_cell.angle_beta   90.00
_cell.angle_gamma   90.00
#
_symmetry.space_group_name_H-M   'P 1'
#
loop_
_entity.id
_entity.type
_entity.pdbx_description
1 polymer ?
#
loop_
_entity_poly.entity_id
_entity_poly.type
_entity_poly.pdbx_seq_one_letter_code
_entity_poly.pdbx_strand_id
1 'polypeptide(L)'
;MNFTAPVILIEAGVAFFQATGKRRLLEVVCRLADHIDRVFGPDEDKLQGYPGHPEIELALMRLYEVTEEPRYLALTNYFVEQRGVQPHYYDQRI
;
A
#
# COMPACT_ATOMS: atom_id res chain seq x y z
N MET A 1 -4.63 -12.26 -4.90
CA MET A 1 -3.20 -12.09 -4.60
C MET A 1 -3.04 -11.88 -3.11
N ASN A 2 -2.19 -12.64 -2.43
CA ASN A 2 -1.95 -12.52 -0.99
C ASN A 2 -0.87 -11.45 -0.74
N PHE A 3 -1.23 -10.36 -0.04
CA PHE A 3 -0.38 -9.20 0.21
C PHE A 3 0.34 -9.22 1.58
N THR A 4 0.40 -10.37 2.26
CA THR A 4 0.96 -10.47 3.62
C THR A 4 2.45 -10.12 3.70
N ALA A 5 3.26 -10.50 2.70
CA ALA A 5 4.70 -10.22 2.72
C ALA A 5 5.06 -8.72 2.51
N PRO A 6 4.38 -7.97 1.61
CA PRO A 6 4.57 -6.53 1.48
C PRO A 6 4.33 -5.71 2.75
N VAL A 7 3.28 -6.04 3.52
CA VAL A 7 2.91 -5.30 4.74
C VAL A 7 4.02 -5.31 5.78
N ILE A 8 4.47 -6.52 6.14
CA ILE A 8 5.53 -6.73 7.14
C ILE A 8 6.80 -5.98 6.75
N LEU A 9 7.14 -5.95 5.45
CA LEU A 9 8.34 -5.30 4.98
C LEU A 9 8.26 -3.78 5.11
N ILE A 10 7.12 -3.17 4.78
CA ILE A 10 6.90 -1.72 4.91
C ILE A 10 7.02 -1.31 6.39
N GLU A 11 6.35 -2.02 7.29
CA GLU A 11 6.41 -1.74 8.73
C GLU A 11 7.82 -1.89 9.29
N ALA A 12 8.54 -2.95 8.89
CA ALA A 12 9.94 -3.13 9.29
C ALA A 12 10.83 -2.00 8.77
N GLY A 13 10.59 -1.49 7.55
CA GLY A 13 11.30 -0.35 6.98
C GLY A 13 11.09 0.94 7.76
N VAL A 14 9.84 1.23 8.13
CA VAL A 14 9.49 2.40 8.94
C VAL A 14 10.09 2.30 10.34
N ALA A 15 9.91 1.16 11.02
CA ALA A 15 10.44 0.95 12.36
C ALA A 15 11.97 1.02 12.39
N PHE A 16 12.65 0.45 11.39
CA PHE A 16 14.11 0.53 11.28
C PHE A 16 14.60 1.96 11.09
N PHE A 17 13.90 2.77 10.27
CA PHE A 17 14.22 4.17 10.08
C PHE A 17 14.02 4.96 11.38
N GLN A 18 12.90 4.79 12.06
CA GLN A 18 12.62 5.47 13.34
C GLN A 18 13.63 5.08 14.43
N ALA A 19 14.06 3.82 14.48
CA ALA A 19 14.99 3.33 15.48
C ALA A 19 16.46 3.72 15.23
N THR A 20 16.86 3.89 13.96
CA THR A 20 18.29 4.02 13.60
C THR A 20 18.64 5.28 12.80
N GLY A 21 17.64 6.00 12.28
CA GLY A 21 17.80 7.09 11.32
C GLY A 21 18.30 6.66 9.94
N LYS A 22 18.58 5.37 9.71
CA LYS A 22 19.14 4.88 8.44
C LYS A 22 18.04 4.71 7.38
N ARG A 23 18.23 5.36 6.24
CA ARG A 23 17.22 5.41 5.15
C ARG A 23 17.26 4.25 4.16
N ARG A 24 18.28 3.39 4.20
CA ARG A 24 18.47 2.33 3.18
C ARG A 24 17.29 1.37 3.07
N LEU A 25 16.71 0.95 4.20
CA LEU A 25 15.54 0.07 4.18
C LEU A 25 14.26 0.85 3.84
N LEU A 26 14.17 2.12 4.30
CA LEU A 26 13.07 3.02 3.96
C LEU A 26 12.95 3.23 2.44
N GLU A 27 14.07 3.42 1.74
CA GLU A 27 14.09 3.57 0.28
C GLU A 27 13.59 2.31 -0.45
N VAL A 28 13.93 1.11 0.06
CA VAL A 28 13.46 -0.15 -0.52
C VAL A 28 11.95 -0.26 -0.39
N VAL A 29 11.39 0.05 0.78
CA VAL A 29 9.93 -0.03 1.00
C VAL A 29 9.18 1.07 0.26
N CYS A 30 9.78 2.24 0.07
CA CYS A 30 9.23 3.28 -0.81
C CYS A 30 9.10 2.78 -2.25
N ARG A 31 10.14 2.14 -2.80
CA ARG A 31 10.09 1.57 -4.15
C ARG A 31 9.06 0.45 -4.30
N LEU A 32 8.84 -0.32 -3.22
CA LEU A 32 7.77 -1.30 -3.18
C LEU A 32 6.39 -0.62 -3.19
N ALA A 33 6.17 0.40 -2.36
CA ALA A 33 4.93 1.17 -2.33
C ALA A 33 4.65 1.88 -3.67
N ASP A 34 5.69 2.45 -4.29
CA ASP A 34 5.62 3.02 -5.64
C ASP A 34 5.19 1.99 -6.69
N HIS A 35 5.67 0.75 -6.57
CA HIS A 35 5.25 -0.31 -7.48
C HIS A 35 3.79 -0.66 -7.29
N ILE A 36 3.31 -0.71 -6.04
CA ILE A 36 1.90 -0.96 -5.72
C ILE A 36 1.02 0.16 -6.27
N ASP A 37 1.38 1.42 -6.08
CA ASP A 37 0.67 2.60 -6.63
C ASP A 37 0.60 2.63 -8.17
N ARG A 38 1.60 2.06 -8.84
CA ARG A 38 1.58 1.91 -10.30
C ARG A 38 0.64 0.81 -10.78
N VAL A 39 0.46 -0.24 -9.98
CA VAL A 39 -0.34 -1.41 -10.33
C VAL A 39 -1.80 -1.21 -9.94
N PHE A 40 -2.06 -0.56 -8.80
CA PHE A 40 -3.38 -0.36 -8.23
C PHE A 40 -3.75 1.13 -8.21
N GLY A 41 -4.99 1.43 -8.56
CA GLY A 41 -5.50 2.80 -8.52
C GLY A 41 -6.79 2.94 -9.32
N PRO A 42 -7.37 4.15 -9.30
CA PRO A 42 -8.65 4.41 -9.96
C PRO A 42 -8.54 4.51 -11.50
N ASP A 43 -7.33 4.70 -12.03
CA ASP A 43 -7.07 4.86 -13.47
C ASP A 43 -7.48 3.60 -14.26
N GLU A 44 -7.97 3.78 -15.49
CA GLU A 44 -8.43 2.67 -16.35
C GLU A 44 -7.31 1.66 -16.70
N ASP A 45 -6.06 2.12 -16.71
CA ASP A 45 -4.88 1.29 -16.98
C ASP A 45 -4.39 0.51 -15.74
N LYS A 46 -5.00 0.74 -14.57
CA LYS A 46 -4.62 0.12 -13.29
C LYS A 46 -5.63 -0.93 -12.85
N LEU A 47 -5.18 -1.84 -12.00
CA LEU A 47 -6.06 -2.83 -11.40
C LEU A 47 -6.98 -2.16 -10.37
N GLN A 48 -8.28 -2.13 -10.68
CA GLN A 48 -9.35 -1.70 -9.77
C GLN A 48 -9.66 -2.76 -8.69
N GLY A 49 -8.60 -3.35 -8.13
CA GLY A 49 -8.67 -4.34 -7.07
C GLY A 49 -8.20 -3.77 -5.74
N TYR A 50 -8.50 -4.50 -4.69
CA TYR A 50 -7.99 -4.23 -3.35
C TYR A 50 -7.33 -5.50 -2.78
N PRO A 51 -6.37 -5.37 -1.84
CA PRO A 51 -5.72 -6.49 -1.21
C PRO A 51 -6.71 -7.31 -0.38
N GLY A 52 -6.61 -8.64 -0.48
CA GLY A 52 -7.46 -9.54 0.31
C GLY A 52 -7.16 -9.52 1.82
N HIS A 53 -6.00 -8.98 2.22
CA HIS A 53 -5.59 -8.86 3.62
C HIS A 53 -5.71 -7.41 4.09
N PRO A 54 -6.62 -7.08 5.03
CA PRO A 54 -6.74 -5.76 5.64
C PRO A 54 -5.58 -5.48 6.59
N GLU A 55 -4.56 -4.76 6.13
CA GLU A 55 -3.41 -4.35 6.96
C GLU A 55 -2.49 -3.37 6.21
N ILE A 56 -2.47 -3.44 4.87
CA ILE A 56 -1.61 -2.59 4.04
C ILE A 56 -1.93 -1.10 4.18
N GLU A 57 -3.19 -0.77 4.47
CA GLU A 57 -3.69 0.58 4.65
C GLU A 57 -2.95 1.27 5.82
N LEU A 58 -2.77 0.54 6.93
CA LEU A 58 -2.03 1.02 8.10
C LEU A 58 -0.53 1.16 7.80
N ALA A 59 0.05 0.19 7.11
CA ALA A 59 1.46 0.21 6.75
C ALA A 59 1.79 1.39 5.81
N LEU A 60 0.94 1.67 4.83
CA LEU A 60 1.07 2.83 3.94
C LEU A 60 0.89 4.16 4.67
N MET A 61 -0.02 4.23 5.64
CA MET A 61 -0.19 5.43 6.47
C MET A 61 1.05 5.71 7.32
N ARG A 62 1.65 4.68 7.95
CA ARG A 62 2.93 4.83 8.67
C ARG A 62 4.08 5.23 7.74
N LEU A 63 4.09 4.72 6.51
CA LEU A 63 5.07 5.13 5.52
C LEU A 63 4.90 6.60 5.12
N TYR A 64 3.66 7.07 4.97
CA TYR A 64 3.35 8.47 4.74
C TYR A 64 3.84 9.36 5.89
N GLU A 65 3.61 8.99 7.15
CA GLU A 65 4.06 9.78 8.31
C GLU A 65 5.58 10.05 8.34
N VAL A 66 6.38 9.12 7.82
CA VAL A 66 7.86 9.27 7.80
C VAL A 66 8.43 9.82 6.49
N THR A 67 7.65 9.82 5.41
CA THR A 67 8.09 10.27 4.09
C THR A 67 7.42 11.55 3.61
N GLU A 68 6.27 11.90 4.18
CA GLU A 68 5.37 12.98 3.76
C GLU A 68 4.95 12.88 2.28
N GLU A 69 5.04 11.69 1.67
CA GLU A 69 4.74 11.47 0.25
C GLU A 69 3.23 11.28 0.04
N PRO A 70 2.51 12.25 -0.55
CA PRO A 70 1.04 12.25 -0.61
C PRO A 70 0.47 11.08 -1.43
N ARG A 71 1.26 10.49 -2.34
CA ARG A 71 0.84 9.32 -3.13
C ARG A 71 0.52 8.11 -2.23
N TYR A 72 1.24 7.91 -1.14
CA TYR A 72 0.96 6.80 -0.22
C TYR A 72 -0.36 7.01 0.53
N LEU A 73 -0.69 8.26 0.88
CA LEU A 73 -1.98 8.59 1.48
C LEU A 73 -3.14 8.39 0.50
N ALA A 74 -2.97 8.82 -0.75
CA ALA A 74 -3.96 8.59 -1.81
C ALA A 74 -4.21 7.09 -2.04
N LEU A 75 -3.15 6.27 -2.06
CA LEU A 75 -3.26 4.82 -2.21
C LEU A 75 -3.97 4.17 -1.00
N THR A 76 -3.69 4.63 0.22
CA THR A 76 -4.42 4.20 1.43
C THR A 76 -5.91 4.49 1.31
N ASN A 77 -6.27 5.72 0.92
CA ASN A 77 -7.68 6.11 0.75
C ASN A 77 -8.35 5.26 -0.33
N TYR A 78 -7.68 5.05 -1.46
CA TYR A 78 -8.18 4.18 -2.52
C TYR A 78 -8.49 2.77 -2.00
N PHE A 79 -7.60 2.12 -1.26
CA PHE A 79 -7.87 0.77 -0.74
C PHE A 79 -9.02 0.75 0.28
N VAL A 80 -9.15 1.78 1.11
CA VAL A 80 -10.27 1.91 2.06
C VAL A 80 -11.59 2.09 1.31
N GLU A 81 -11.63 2.98 0.33
CA GLU A 81 -12.83 3.28 -0.45
C GLU A 81 -13.27 2.12 -1.34
N GLN A 82 -12.33 1.40 -1.97
CA GLN A 82 -12.65 0.25 -2.83
C GLN A 82 -13.18 -0.96 -2.03
N ARG A 83 -12.82 -1.07 -0.76
CA ARG A 83 -13.28 -2.17 0.10
C ARG A 83 -14.77 -2.02 0.41
N GLY A 84 -15.59 -2.78 -0.32
CA GLY A 84 -17.05 -2.81 -0.13
C GLY A 84 -17.85 -2.12 -1.23
N VAL A 85 -17.20 -1.58 -2.26
CA VAL A 85 -17.86 -1.04 -3.46
C VAL A 85 -18.41 -2.18 -4.32
N GLN A 86 -19.61 -1.97 -4.88
CA GLN A 86 -20.23 -2.87 -5.85
C GLN A 86 -19.95 -2.38 -7.28
N PRO A 87 -19.71 -3.28 -8.25
CA PRO A 87 -19.65 -4.74 -8.12
C PRO A 87 -18.39 -5.18 -7.37
N HIS A 88 -18.52 -6.19 -6.50
CA HIS A 88 -17.36 -6.68 -5.75
C HIS A 88 -16.29 -7.17 -6.73
N TYR A 89 -15.05 -6.69 -6.59
CA TYR A 89 -13.91 -7.13 -7.41
C TYR A 89 -13.74 -8.66 -7.43
N TYR A 90 -14.14 -9.33 -6.35
CA TYR A 90 -14.13 -10.79 -6.26
C TYR A 90 -15.28 -11.50 -7.01
N ASP A 91 -16.39 -10.81 -7.27
CA ASP A 91 -17.54 -11.35 -8.00
C ASP A 91 -17.33 -11.30 -9.52
N GLN A 92 -16.43 -10.47 -10.02
CA GLN A 92 -16.13 -10.36 -11.45
C GLN A 92 -15.22 -11.49 -12.01
N ARG A 93 -14.91 -12.52 -11.21
CA ARG A 93 -14.10 -13.69 -11.63
C ARG A 93 -14.87 -15.02 -11.66
N ILE A 94 -16.20 -14.98 -11.73
CA ILE A 94 -17.06 -16.16 -11.96
C ILE A 94 -17.44 -16.23 -13.44
#